data_AF-A0A7X2UXJ7-F1
#
_entry.id   AF-A0A7X2UXJ7-F1
#
_cell.length_a   1.000
_cell.length_b   1.000
_cell.length_c   1.000
_cell.angle_alpha   90.00
_cell.angle_beta   90.00
_cell.angle_gamma   90.00
#
_symmetry.space_group_name_H-M   'P 1'
#
loop_
_entity.id
_entity.type
_entity.pdbx_description
1 polymer ?
#
loop_
_entity_poly.entity_id
_entity_poly.type
_entity_poly.pdbx_seq_one_letter_code
_entity_poly.pdbx_strand_id
1 'polypeptide(L)'
;NDDQVKIRGFRIELGEIEAKLARHEAVKEAVVLAREDVPGEKRLVAYYTSQASPDTGSLRAYLQVHLPEYMVPAAYVRLDVLPLTPNGKLDRKALPAPNSDAYATRHYEAPVGDVEIRLALLWAELLKVDRVGRHDHFFELGGHSLLAVSLIERMRKESMEVDVRVLFGQPTLALVAAAVGQVQRIEVPQSKIPTLMRKRSI
;
A
#
# COMPACT_ATOMS: atom_id res chain seq x y z
N ASN A 1 -0.43 28.72 0.02
CA ASN A 1 -0.23 27.58 -0.91
C ASN A 1 -0.16 26.34 -0.03
N ASP A 2 -1.30 25.99 0.58
CA ASP A 2 -1.38 25.22 1.84
C ASP A 2 -1.55 23.71 1.66
N ASP A 3 -1.66 23.23 0.41
CA ASP A 3 -2.04 21.84 0.13
C ASP A 3 -0.88 21.02 -0.44
N GLN A 4 0.34 21.33 0.01
CA GLN A 4 1.55 20.63 -0.41
C GLN A 4 2.13 19.77 0.70
N VAL A 5 2.47 18.53 0.37
CA VAL A 5 2.92 17.53 1.34
C VAL A 5 4.22 16.88 0.90
N LYS A 6 4.98 16.37 1.88
CA LYS A 6 6.14 15.51 1.63
C LYS A 6 5.81 14.07 2.00
N ILE A 7 5.89 13.17 1.03
CA ILE A 7 5.66 11.74 1.21
C ILE A 7 6.80 10.99 0.54
N ARG A 8 7.51 10.16 1.32
CA ARG A 8 8.62 9.31 0.82
C ARG A 8 9.68 10.09 0.01
N GLY A 9 9.99 11.32 0.43
CA GLY A 9 10.96 12.20 -0.24
C GLY A 9 10.40 13.00 -1.42
N PHE A 10 9.19 12.71 -1.88
CA PHE A 10 8.52 13.44 -2.95
C PHE A 10 7.74 14.63 -2.38
N ARG A 11 7.83 15.76 -3.07
CA ARG A 11 7.00 16.93 -2.82
C ARG A 11 5.77 16.82 -3.72
N ILE A 12 4.59 16.71 -3.14
CA ILE A 12 3.34 16.41 -3.84
C ILE A 12 2.38 17.57 -3.65
N GLU A 13 1.83 18.06 -4.76
CA GLU A 13 0.75 19.05 -4.79
C GLU A 13 -0.59 18.33 -4.77
N LEU A 14 -1.32 18.39 -3.64
CA LEU A 14 -2.59 17.65 -3.50
C LEU A 14 -3.65 18.15 -4.49
N GLY A 15 -3.69 19.47 -4.74
CA GLY A 15 -4.61 20.09 -5.68
C GLY A 15 -4.46 19.59 -7.13
N GLU A 16 -3.29 19.09 -7.52
CA GLU A 16 -3.11 18.48 -8.84
C GLU A 16 -3.90 17.17 -8.96
N ILE A 17 -3.84 16.34 -7.91
CA ILE A 17 -4.56 15.06 -7.85
C ILE A 17 -6.06 15.31 -7.82
N GLU A 18 -6.51 16.27 -7.00
CA GLU A 18 -7.91 16.70 -6.91
C GLU A 18 -8.44 17.18 -8.27
N ALA A 19 -7.68 18.02 -8.97
CA ALA A 19 -8.05 18.53 -10.29
C ALA A 19 -8.13 17.42 -11.36
N LYS A 20 -7.32 16.37 -11.26
CA LYS A 20 -7.44 15.20 -12.14
C LYS A 20 -8.69 14.39 -11.81
N LEU A 21 -8.92 14.07 -10.53
CA LEU A 21 -10.10 13.33 -10.09
C LEU A 21 -11.40 14.02 -10.48
N ALA A 22 -11.49 15.34 -10.30
CA ALA A 22 -12.67 16.13 -10.66
C ALA A 22 -13.00 16.14 -12.16
N ARG A 23 -12.08 15.68 -13.03
CA ARG A 23 -12.33 15.50 -14.48
C ARG A 23 -12.86 14.12 -14.84
N HIS A 24 -12.80 13.16 -13.92
CA HIS A 24 -13.37 11.83 -14.14
C HIS A 24 -14.89 11.93 -14.10
N GLU A 25 -15.58 11.38 -15.10
CA GLU A 25 -17.05 11.55 -15.29
C GLU A 25 -17.88 11.13 -14.07
N ALA A 26 -17.43 10.10 -13.36
CA ALA A 26 -18.11 9.59 -12.18
C ALA A 26 -17.86 10.42 -10.91
N VAL A 27 -16.93 11.38 -10.89
CA VAL A 27 -16.57 12.15 -9.68
C VAL A 27 -17.26 13.51 -9.72
N LYS A 28 -17.96 13.87 -8.64
CA LYS A 28 -18.60 15.19 -8.52
C LYS A 28 -17.68 16.17 -7.78
N GLU A 29 -17.17 15.76 -6.62
CA GLU A 29 -16.22 16.53 -5.83
C GLU A 29 -15.11 15.59 -5.35
N ALA A 30 -13.88 16.09 -5.26
CA ALA A 30 -12.73 15.33 -4.77
C ALA A 30 -11.84 16.18 -3.88
N VAL A 31 -11.33 15.56 -2.81
CA VAL A 31 -10.37 16.13 -1.88
C VAL A 31 -9.32 15.07 -1.61
N VAL A 32 -8.04 15.45 -1.60
CA VAL A 32 -6.96 14.52 -1.28
C VAL A 32 -6.27 14.97 0.00
N LEU A 33 -5.99 14.02 0.89
CA LEU A 33 -5.30 14.26 2.14
C LEU A 33 -4.11 13.33 2.29
N ALA A 34 -2.99 13.86 2.79
CA ALA A 34 -1.92 13.02 3.33
C ALA A 34 -2.28 12.62 4.76
N ARG A 35 -2.63 11.35 4.96
CA ARG A 35 -2.91 10.78 6.28
C ARG A 35 -1.70 10.07 6.83
N GLU A 36 -1.55 10.14 8.15
CA GLU A 36 -0.52 9.44 8.92
C GLU A 36 -1.23 8.69 10.05
N ASP A 37 -2.00 7.65 9.71
CA ASP A 37 -2.74 6.86 10.69
C ASP A 37 -1.78 5.99 11.54
N VAL A 38 -0.56 5.74 11.04
CA VAL A 38 0.57 5.14 11.76
C VAL A 38 1.74 6.12 11.75
N PRO A 39 2.40 6.40 12.90
CA PRO A 39 3.53 7.34 12.96
C PRO A 39 4.64 6.98 11.97
N GLY A 40 5.08 7.97 11.18
CA GLY A 40 6.08 7.82 10.12
C GLY A 40 5.51 7.38 8.76
N GLU A 41 4.24 6.99 8.68
CA GLU A 41 3.65 6.38 7.48
C GLU A 41 2.60 7.26 6.83
N LYS A 42 3.08 8.28 6.13
CA LYS A 42 2.21 9.14 5.32
C LYS A 42 1.75 8.44 4.05
N ARG A 43 0.44 8.48 3.80
CA ARG A 43 -0.22 7.95 2.58
C ARG A 43 -1.23 8.96 2.04
N LEU A 44 -1.40 8.97 0.73
CA LEU A 44 -2.43 9.77 0.07
C LEU A 44 -3.76 9.03 0.13
N VAL A 45 -4.81 9.73 0.56
CA VAL A 45 -6.19 9.24 0.58
C VAL A 45 -7.06 10.23 -0.19
N ALA A 46 -7.78 9.74 -1.18
CA ALA A 46 -8.76 10.51 -1.94
C ALA A 46 -10.15 10.32 -1.33
N TYR A 47 -10.81 11.42 -1.01
CA TYR A 47 -12.22 11.47 -0.65
C TYR A 47 -12.99 12.03 -1.82
N TYR A 48 -14.08 11.38 -2.19
CA TYR A 48 -14.86 11.84 -3.34
C TYR A 48 -16.35 11.63 -3.13
N THR A 49 -17.14 12.49 -3.78
CA THR A 49 -18.60 12.31 -3.91
C THR A 49 -18.92 11.87 -5.33
N SER A 50 -19.95 11.05 -5.48
CA SER A 50 -20.41 10.57 -6.77
C SER A 50 -21.92 10.32 -6.73
N GLN A 51 -22.59 10.52 -7.87
CA GLN A 51 -23.98 10.10 -8.05
C GLN A 51 -24.09 8.61 -8.39
N ALA A 52 -23.02 8.03 -8.95
CA ALA A 52 -22.89 6.61 -9.24
C ALA A 52 -21.96 5.96 -8.21
N SER A 53 -21.84 4.63 -8.23
CA SER A 53 -20.80 3.93 -7.47
C SER A 53 -19.68 3.54 -8.43
N PRO A 54 -18.75 4.43 -8.80
CA PRO A 54 -17.63 4.05 -9.63
C PRO A 54 -16.81 2.97 -8.92
N ASP A 55 -16.26 2.07 -9.71
CA ASP A 55 -15.25 1.15 -9.20
C ASP A 55 -14.01 1.95 -8.78
N THR A 56 -13.55 1.76 -7.55
CA THR A 56 -12.33 2.41 -7.04
C THR A 56 -11.12 2.12 -7.93
N GLY A 57 -11.07 0.91 -8.52
CA GLY A 57 -10.04 0.53 -9.49
C GLY A 57 -10.03 1.41 -10.74
N SER A 58 -11.20 1.83 -11.24
CA SER A 58 -11.29 2.70 -12.41
C SER A 58 -10.72 4.10 -12.13
N LEU A 59 -11.02 4.68 -10.97
CA LEU A 59 -10.48 5.99 -10.56
C LEU A 59 -8.96 5.93 -10.44
N ARG A 60 -8.44 4.87 -9.85
CA ARG A 60 -7.00 4.66 -9.73
C ARG A 60 -6.32 4.48 -11.09
N ALA A 61 -6.85 3.62 -11.95
CA ALA A 61 -6.32 3.39 -13.28
C ALA A 61 -6.29 4.68 -14.11
N TYR A 62 -7.35 5.49 -14.02
CA TYR A 62 -7.40 6.81 -14.62
C TYR A 62 -6.28 7.73 -14.10
N LEU A 63 -6.05 7.79 -12.78
CA LEU A 63 -4.96 8.59 -12.22
C LEU A 63 -3.58 8.07 -12.64
N GLN A 64 -3.36 6.76 -12.73
CA GLN A 64 -2.09 6.17 -13.16
C GLN A 64 -1.70 6.53 -14.60
N VAL A 65 -2.69 6.77 -15.48
CA VAL A 65 -2.43 7.24 -16.85
C VAL A 65 -2.01 8.71 -16.87
N HIS A 66 -2.41 9.50 -15.87
CA HIS A 66 -2.24 10.95 -15.88
C HIS A 66 -1.21 11.48 -14.89
N LEU A 67 -0.80 10.68 -13.91
CA LEU A 67 0.08 11.06 -12.82
C LEU A 67 1.17 10.01 -12.58
N PRO A 68 2.36 10.41 -12.13
CA PRO A 68 3.36 9.48 -11.62
C PRO A 68 2.81 8.64 -10.45
N GLU A 69 3.31 7.41 -10.32
CA GLU A 69 2.84 6.43 -9.32
C GLU A 69 2.83 6.99 -7.88
N TYR A 70 3.85 7.78 -7.50
CA TYR A 70 3.95 8.34 -6.16
C TYR A 70 2.88 9.40 -5.83
N MET A 71 2.16 9.92 -6.82
CA MET A 71 1.03 10.85 -6.65
C MET A 71 -0.33 10.15 -6.64
N VAL A 72 -0.37 8.85 -6.94
CA VAL A 72 -1.62 8.08 -6.98
C VAL A 72 -2.04 7.75 -5.54
N PRO A 73 -3.25 8.15 -5.11
CA PRO A 73 -3.80 7.79 -3.81
C PRO A 73 -3.80 6.28 -3.56
N ALA A 74 -3.46 5.89 -2.33
CA ALA A 74 -3.49 4.50 -1.88
C ALA A 74 -4.90 4.05 -1.49
N ALA A 75 -5.78 4.99 -1.12
CA ALA A 75 -7.16 4.71 -0.75
C ALA A 75 -8.13 5.72 -1.36
N TYR A 76 -9.34 5.26 -1.64
CA TYR A 76 -10.44 6.06 -2.18
C TYR A 76 -11.69 5.85 -1.33
N VAL A 77 -12.10 6.90 -0.63
CA VAL A 77 -13.24 6.88 0.28
C VAL A 77 -14.40 7.62 -0.38
N ARG A 78 -15.45 6.90 -0.72
CA ARG A 78 -16.69 7.52 -1.20
C ARG A 78 -17.46 8.12 -0.03
N LEU A 79 -17.90 9.36 -0.18
CA LEU A 79 -18.78 10.05 0.75
C LEU A 79 -20.04 10.50 0.01
N ASP A 80 -21.17 10.56 0.71
CA ASP A 80 -22.40 11.14 0.16
C ASP A 80 -22.25 12.67 0.04
N VAL A 81 -21.54 13.29 0.99
CA VAL A 81 -21.22 14.71 1.01
C VAL A 81 -19.88 14.95 1.70
N LEU A 82 -19.13 15.96 1.24
CA LEU A 82 -17.92 16.41 1.94
C LEU A 82 -18.28 17.13 3.24
N PRO A 83 -17.63 16.83 4.37
CA PRO A 83 -17.90 17.52 5.62
C PRO A 83 -17.43 18.97 5.54
N LEU A 84 -18.30 19.90 5.92
CA LEU A 84 -18.01 21.33 5.94
C LEU A 84 -18.08 21.86 7.37
N THR A 85 -17.21 22.81 7.69
CA THR A 85 -17.30 23.66 8.88
C THR A 85 -18.55 24.56 8.80
N PRO A 86 -18.99 25.17 9.92
CA PRO A 86 -20.11 26.12 9.91
C PRO A 86 -19.93 27.31 8.95
N ASN A 87 -18.68 27.63 8.57
CA ASN A 87 -18.35 28.69 7.62
C ASN A 87 -18.31 28.21 6.16
N GLY A 88 -18.76 26.99 5.87
CA GLY A 88 -18.80 26.41 4.52
C GLY A 88 -17.45 25.95 3.96
N LYS A 89 -16.37 26.00 4.74
CA LYS A 89 -15.06 25.45 4.34
C LYS A 89 -14.99 23.96 4.65
N LEU A 90 -14.25 23.19 3.85
CA LEU A 90 -13.97 21.78 4.11
C LEU A 90 -13.44 21.54 5.54
N ASP A 91 -14.11 20.65 6.27
CA ASP A 91 -13.64 20.17 7.57
C ASP A 91 -12.80 18.91 7.40
N ARG A 92 -11.50 19.11 7.20
CA ARG A 92 -10.53 18.00 7.02
C ARG A 92 -10.42 17.09 8.24
N LYS A 93 -10.78 17.57 9.44
CA LYS A 93 -10.71 16.76 10.67
C LYS A 93 -11.89 15.80 10.78
N ALA A 94 -13.01 16.13 10.14
CA ALA A 94 -14.20 15.29 10.09
C ALA A 94 -14.12 14.20 9.00
N LEU A 95 -13.07 14.18 8.17
CA LEU A 95 -12.89 13.15 7.16
C LEU A 95 -12.58 11.79 7.81
N PRO A 96 -13.37 10.74 7.53
CA PRO A 96 -13.21 9.44 8.17
C PRO A 96 -11.89 8.78 7.75
N ALA A 97 -11.36 7.90 8.60
CA ALA A 97 -10.27 7.02 8.19
C ALA A 97 -10.76 6.04 7.11
N PRO A 98 -9.94 5.73 6.09
CA PRO A 98 -10.27 4.71 5.11
C PRO A 98 -10.44 3.33 5.77
N ASN A 99 -11.53 2.64 5.44
CA ASN A 99 -11.72 1.23 5.79
C ASN A 99 -11.04 0.32 4.75
N SER A 100 -11.07 -1.00 4.98
CA SER A 100 -10.52 -2.01 4.06
C SER A 100 -10.98 -1.83 2.61
N ASP A 101 -12.26 -1.53 2.40
CA ASP A 101 -12.86 -1.37 1.06
C ASP A 101 -12.27 -0.18 0.30
N ALA A 102 -11.82 0.86 0.99
CA ALA A 102 -11.21 2.02 0.35
C ALA A 102 -9.85 1.69 -0.30
N TYR A 103 -9.20 0.61 0.14
CA TYR A 103 -7.90 0.16 -0.36
C TYR A 103 -8.00 -0.91 -1.46
N ALA A 104 -9.15 -1.59 -1.57
CA ALA A 104 -9.38 -2.64 -2.56
C ALA A 104 -9.55 -2.02 -3.95
N THR A 105 -8.48 -2.07 -4.75
CA THR A 105 -8.37 -1.35 -6.03
C THR A 105 -8.52 -2.23 -7.27
N ARG A 106 -8.83 -3.51 -7.12
CA ARG A 106 -9.07 -4.41 -8.26
C ARG A 106 -10.31 -5.27 -8.00
N HIS A 107 -10.99 -5.65 -9.08
CA HIS A 107 -12.03 -6.68 -9.04
C HIS A 107 -11.49 -7.89 -8.26
N TYR A 108 -12.20 -8.25 -7.20
CA TYR A 108 -11.84 -9.40 -6.38
C TYR A 108 -11.81 -10.65 -7.25
N GLU A 109 -10.65 -11.29 -7.32
CA GLU A 109 -10.47 -12.63 -7.84
C GLU A 109 -9.90 -13.50 -6.71
N ALA A 110 -10.54 -14.64 -6.47
CA ALA A 110 -10.19 -15.50 -5.34
C ALA A 110 -8.76 -16.05 -5.48
N PRO A 111 -8.02 -16.21 -4.36
CA PRO A 111 -6.76 -16.94 -4.33
C PRO A 111 -6.90 -18.34 -4.93
N VAL A 112 -5.95 -18.76 -5.75
CA VAL A 112 -5.94 -20.05 -6.44
C VAL A 112 -4.83 -20.94 -5.90
N GLY A 113 -5.20 -22.14 -5.46
CA GLY A 113 -4.27 -23.13 -4.92
C GLY A 113 -3.82 -22.85 -3.49
N ASP A 114 -3.22 -23.85 -2.85
CA ASP A 114 -2.97 -23.85 -1.41
C ASP A 114 -2.07 -22.70 -0.95
N VAL A 115 -1.05 -22.35 -1.74
CA VAL A 115 -0.10 -21.27 -1.40
C VAL A 115 -0.77 -19.90 -1.42
N GLU A 116 -1.51 -19.56 -2.48
CA GLU A 116 -2.22 -18.27 -2.55
C GLU A 116 -3.27 -18.19 -1.42
N ILE A 117 -4.04 -19.26 -1.17
CA ILE A 117 -5.07 -19.30 -0.12
C ILE A 117 -4.46 -19.07 1.26
N ARG A 118 -3.37 -19.78 1.59
CA ARG A 118 -2.68 -19.66 2.86
C ARG A 118 -2.06 -18.27 3.05
N LEU A 119 -1.43 -17.74 2.00
CA LEU A 119 -0.86 -16.40 2.02
C LEU A 119 -1.94 -15.32 2.19
N ALA A 120 -3.09 -15.47 1.54
CA ALA A 120 -4.21 -14.54 1.65
C ALA A 120 -4.75 -14.46 3.08
N LEU A 121 -4.83 -15.60 3.79
CA LEU A 121 -5.22 -15.65 5.20
C LEU A 121 -4.22 -14.89 6.08
N LEU A 122 -2.92 -15.10 5.88
CA LEU A 122 -1.87 -14.37 6.61
C LEU A 122 -1.96 -12.86 6.37
N TRP A 123 -2.22 -12.43 5.13
CA TRP A 123 -2.38 -11.02 4.80
C TRP A 123 -3.63 -10.44 5.44
N ALA A 124 -4.77 -11.13 5.34
CA ALA A 124 -6.04 -10.69 5.91
C ALA A 124 -5.91 -10.43 7.42
N GLU A 125 -5.31 -11.37 8.16
CA GLU A 125 -5.07 -11.22 9.60
C GLU A 125 -4.13 -10.07 9.94
N LEU A 126 -3.05 -9.91 9.17
CA LEU A 126 -2.02 -8.93 9.45
C LEU A 126 -2.47 -7.50 9.12
N LEU A 127 -3.19 -7.35 8.02
CA LEU A 127 -3.69 -6.08 7.49
C LEU A 127 -5.06 -5.71 8.08
N LYS A 128 -5.71 -6.65 8.79
CA LYS A 128 -7.05 -6.51 9.36
C LYS A 128 -8.10 -6.16 8.28
N VAL A 129 -8.07 -6.91 7.19
CA VAL A 129 -9.03 -6.80 6.08
C VAL A 129 -9.86 -8.07 5.98
N ASP A 130 -11.11 -7.96 5.55
CA ASP A 130 -12.05 -9.10 5.52
C ASP A 130 -11.63 -10.20 4.53
N ARG A 131 -11.08 -9.81 3.38
CA ARG A 131 -10.62 -10.73 2.34
C ARG A 131 -9.48 -10.12 1.53
N VAL A 132 -8.65 -10.99 0.96
CA VAL A 132 -7.55 -10.64 0.06
C VAL A 132 -7.74 -11.42 -1.24
N GLY A 133 -7.83 -10.69 -2.35
CA GLY A 133 -7.83 -11.23 -3.70
C GLY A 133 -6.43 -11.50 -4.21
N ARG A 134 -6.31 -12.36 -5.22
CA ARG A 134 -5.02 -12.77 -5.77
C ARG A 134 -4.22 -11.63 -6.44
N HIS A 135 -4.92 -10.60 -6.88
CA HIS A 135 -4.33 -9.42 -7.51
C HIS A 135 -4.18 -8.24 -6.55
N ASP A 136 -4.54 -8.42 -5.28
CA ASP A 136 -4.36 -7.38 -4.28
C ASP A 136 -2.89 -7.19 -3.99
N HIS A 137 -2.53 -5.93 -3.77
CA HIS A 137 -1.17 -5.50 -3.53
C HIS A 137 -0.98 -5.19 -2.05
N PHE A 138 0.03 -5.79 -1.42
CA PHE A 138 0.24 -5.76 0.03
C PHE A 138 0.23 -4.33 0.60
N PHE A 139 0.98 -3.41 -0.02
CA PHE A 139 1.08 -2.02 0.43
C PHE A 139 -0.13 -1.17 0.06
N GLU A 140 -0.94 -1.60 -0.91
CA GLU A 140 -2.18 -0.92 -1.24
C GLU A 140 -3.24 -1.26 -0.20
N LEU A 141 -3.28 -2.50 0.28
CA LEU A 141 -4.12 -2.93 1.40
C LEU A 141 -3.68 -2.40 2.79
N GLY A 142 -2.84 -1.36 2.83
CA GLY A 142 -2.36 -0.75 4.07
C GLY A 142 -1.12 -1.40 4.67
N GLY A 143 -0.50 -2.36 3.98
CA GLY A 143 0.78 -2.95 4.36
C GLY A 143 1.91 -1.91 4.36
N HIS A 144 2.93 -2.17 5.18
CA HIS A 144 4.11 -1.33 5.31
C HIS A 144 5.34 -2.15 5.70
N SER A 145 6.52 -1.55 5.81
CA SER A 145 7.78 -2.28 5.98
C SER A 145 7.82 -3.17 7.22
N LEU A 146 7.27 -2.73 8.35
CA LEU A 146 7.23 -3.55 9.57
C LEU A 146 6.24 -4.72 9.44
N LEU A 147 5.09 -4.49 8.79
CA LEU A 147 4.16 -5.57 8.47
C LEU A 147 4.78 -6.53 7.46
N ALA A 148 5.54 -6.04 6.48
CA ALA A 148 6.25 -6.89 5.52
C ALA A 148 7.25 -7.81 6.23
N VAL A 149 8.04 -7.29 7.18
CA VAL A 149 8.93 -8.12 8.01
C VAL A 149 8.14 -9.14 8.83
N SER A 150 7.03 -8.71 9.45
CA SER A 150 6.16 -9.59 10.24
C SER A 150 5.53 -10.70 9.39
N LEU A 151 5.16 -10.39 8.14
CA LEU A 151 4.63 -11.33 7.16
C LEU A 151 5.68 -12.38 6.81
N ILE A 152 6.91 -11.97 6.47
CA ILE A 152 8.00 -12.90 6.12
C ILE A 152 8.28 -13.88 7.27
N GLU A 153 8.29 -13.40 8.52
CA GLU A 153 8.45 -14.25 9.69
C GLU A 153 7.30 -15.24 9.88
N ARG A 154 6.05 -14.83 9.63
CA ARG A 154 4.88 -15.75 9.66
C ARG A 154 4.93 -16.78 8.53
N MET A 155 5.24 -16.35 7.32
CA MET A 155 5.38 -17.23 6.16
C MET A 155 6.45 -18.30 6.41
N ARG A 156 7.60 -17.94 7.02
CA ARG A 156 8.65 -18.90 7.39
C ARG A 156 8.16 -19.97 8.36
N LYS A 157 7.32 -19.62 9.35
CA LYS A 157 6.73 -20.59 10.29
C LYS A 157 5.83 -21.61 9.59
N GLU A 158 5.28 -21.24 8.44
CA GLU A 158 4.46 -22.11 7.60
C GLU A 158 5.25 -22.75 6.46
N SER A 159 6.59 -22.74 6.53
CA SER A 159 7.49 -23.28 5.50
C SER A 159 7.33 -22.63 4.12
N MET A 160 6.76 -21.43 4.06
CA MET A 160 6.67 -20.60 2.85
C MET A 160 7.83 -19.61 2.85
N GLU A 161 8.97 -20.00 2.28
CA GLU A 161 10.11 -19.09 2.15
C GLU A 161 9.98 -18.26 0.87
N VAL A 162 10.11 -16.93 0.98
CA VAL A 162 10.18 -16.02 -0.15
C VAL A 162 11.29 -15.00 0.09
N ASP A 163 11.94 -14.57 -0.98
CA ASP A 163 12.90 -13.47 -0.92
C ASP A 163 12.15 -12.17 -0.64
N VAL A 164 12.59 -11.42 0.38
CA VAL A 164 12.01 -10.12 0.75
C VAL A 164 11.98 -9.15 -0.44
N ARG A 165 12.94 -9.26 -1.37
CA ARG A 165 13.00 -8.45 -2.60
C ARG A 165 11.79 -8.66 -3.49
N VAL A 166 11.19 -9.86 -3.50
CA VAL A 166 9.96 -10.13 -4.27
C VAL A 166 8.79 -9.34 -3.69
N LEU A 167 8.65 -9.35 -2.36
CA LEU A 167 7.58 -8.61 -1.70
C LEU A 167 7.68 -7.11 -1.98
N PHE A 168 8.88 -6.52 -2.01
CA PHE A 168 9.02 -5.09 -2.31
C PHE A 168 9.02 -4.76 -3.81
N GLY A 169 9.42 -5.68 -4.68
CA GLY A 169 9.47 -5.46 -6.12
C GLY A 169 8.14 -5.73 -6.83
N GLN A 170 7.43 -6.79 -6.44
CA GLN A 170 6.16 -7.22 -7.03
C GLN A 170 5.16 -7.70 -5.94
N PRO A 171 4.72 -6.79 -5.06
CA PRO A 171 3.85 -7.05 -3.88
C PRO A 171 2.42 -7.52 -4.16
N THR A 172 2.10 -8.20 -5.27
CA THR A 172 0.76 -8.79 -5.44
C THR A 172 0.71 -10.23 -4.92
N LEU A 173 -0.42 -10.63 -4.33
CA LEU A 173 -0.56 -11.94 -3.68
C LEU A 173 -0.11 -13.08 -4.60
N ALA A 174 -0.60 -13.13 -5.84
CA ALA A 174 -0.25 -14.17 -6.81
C ALA A 174 1.25 -14.20 -7.16
N LEU A 175 1.89 -13.03 -7.29
CA LEU A 175 3.33 -12.96 -7.62
C LEU A 175 4.20 -13.36 -6.42
N VAL A 176 3.82 -12.95 -5.21
CA VAL A 176 4.51 -13.37 -3.99
C VAL A 176 4.34 -14.88 -3.78
N ALA A 177 3.14 -15.42 -3.98
CA ALA A 177 2.86 -16.85 -3.89
C ALA A 177 3.66 -17.66 -4.92
N ALA A 178 3.76 -17.18 -6.16
CA ALA A 178 4.53 -17.83 -7.22
C ALA A 178 6.04 -17.90 -6.92
N ALA A 179 6.55 -16.99 -6.09
CA ALA A 179 7.96 -16.96 -5.68
C ALA A 179 8.25 -17.82 -4.44
N VAL A 180 7.24 -18.39 -3.79
CA VAL A 180 7.44 -19.27 -2.63
C VAL A 180 8.25 -20.50 -3.04
N GLY A 181 9.32 -20.78 -2.29
CA GLY A 181 10.22 -21.92 -2.55
C GLY A 181 11.28 -21.67 -3.62
N GLN A 182 11.32 -20.48 -4.25
CA GLN A 182 12.36 -20.09 -5.22
C GLN A 182 13.58 -19.43 -4.56
N VAL A 183 13.70 -19.51 -3.23
CA VAL A 183 14.76 -18.84 -2.48
C VAL A 183 16.11 -19.51 -2.79
N GLN A 184 16.95 -18.83 -3.58
CA GLN A 184 18.37 -19.17 -3.65
C GLN A 184 18.99 -18.87 -2.29
N ARG A 185 19.24 -19.92 -1.52
CA ARG A 185 20.00 -19.82 -0.28
C ARG A 185 21.41 -19.37 -0.66
N ILE A 186 21.74 -18.11 -0.38
CA ILE A 186 23.12 -17.63 -0.50
C ILE A 186 23.91 -18.35 0.58
N GLU A 187 24.66 -19.38 0.20
CA GLU A 187 25.68 -19.96 1.06
C GLU A 187 26.73 -18.88 1.32
N VAL A 188 26.74 -18.33 2.53
CA VAL A 188 27.80 -17.44 2.97
C VAL A 188 29.05 -18.31 3.13
N PRO A 189 30.11 -18.14 2.32
CA PRO A 189 31.34 -18.87 2.52
C PRO A 189 31.87 -18.54 3.91
N GLN A 190 32.28 -19.56 4.68
CA GLN A 190 32.94 -19.32 5.96
C GLN A 190 34.13 -18.40 5.72
N SER A 191 34.02 -17.16 6.19
CA SER A 191 35.06 -16.16 6.05
C SER A 191 36.27 -16.61 6.86
N LYS A 192 37.34 -17.04 6.17
CA LYS A 192 38.64 -17.30 6.79
C LYS A 192 39.29 -15.96 7.11
N ILE A 193 38.85 -15.29 8.17
CA ILE A 193 39.55 -14.12 8.70
C ILE A 193 40.91 -14.62 9.22
N PRO A 194 42.05 -14.19 8.65
CA PRO A 194 43.35 -14.54 9.21
C PRO A 194 43.49 -13.82 10.55
N THR A 195 43.69 -14.58 11.61
CA THR A 195 44.04 -14.05 12.94
C THR A 195 45.39 -13.35 12.83
N LEU A 196 45.39 -12.02 12.69
CA LEU A 196 46.60 -11.20 12.78
C LEU A 196 47.13 -11.28 14.22
N MET A 197 48.09 -12.16 14.47
CA MET A 197 48.85 -12.16 15.71
C MET A 197 49.67 -10.87 15.79
N ARG A 198 49.23 -9.94 16.66
CA ARG A 198 50.03 -8.79 17.07
C ARG A 198 51.27 -9.30 17.80
N LYS A 199 52.43 -9.27 17.14
CA LYS A 199 53.72 -9.32 17.85
C LYS A 199 53.88 -8.02 18.64
N ARG A 200 53.75 -8.10 19.96
CA ARG A 200 54.28 -7.08 20.87
C ARG A 200 55.80 -7.23 20.87
N SER A 201 56.52 -6.24 20.35
CA SER A 201 57.95 -6.11 20.63
C SER A 201 58.09 -5.33 21.93
N ILE A 202 58.89 -5.89 22.85
CA ILE A 202 59.43 -5.23 24.05
C ILE A 202 60.53 -4.28 23.60
#